data_AF-A0A3M1V148-F1
#
_entry.id   AF-A0A3M1V148-F1
#
_cell.length_a   1.000
_cell.length_b   1.000
_cell.length_c   1.000
_cell.angle_alpha   90.00
_cell.angle_beta   90.00
_cell.angle_gamma   90.00
#
_symmetry.space_group_name_H-M   'P 1'
#
loop_
_entity.id
_entity.type
_entity.pdbx_description
1 polymer ?
#
loop_
_entity_poly.entity_id
_entity_poly.type
_entity_poly.pdbx_seq_one_letter_code
_entity_poly.pdbx_strand_id
1 'polypeptide(L)'
;MIRWRVVAGVSSERIVRPSTVGAAGEGAEQTAPDTRPAAPPPARGEAPRRSGRPPNIVLIIADDLGLGDLGCYGQRFIRTPNLDRLARTGARFTQHYAGAPTGAAARCTLLTGKHTGHADIRGTSHIRLAPQTVTLASVLQKAGYATALIGKWGLCDPPVPGDPLKFGFQTFFGYLDPIHAHNYYPDFLWKNDTRCPIKGNVVEVRGRGGVAIKKSQYSHHLFTREAMTFITEHRNKPFFLLLAYTIPHANNEAGEDGLEVPDTSPYEGTDWPPPQKRYAAMVSRLDASVGQIVAHLQLQGLLENTLILFTSDNGPHADAGAKPAFFDSTAALPGRRVEKSWFAAGNAGG
;
A
#
# COMPACT_ATOMS: atom_id res chain seq x y z
N MET A 1 -7.18 -23.31 9.38
CA MET A 1 -5.71 -23.11 9.29
C MET A 1 -5.35 -22.99 7.81
N ILE A 2 -5.39 -21.79 7.24
CA ILE A 2 -5.28 -21.56 5.79
C ILE A 2 -3.80 -21.45 5.42
N ARG A 3 -3.33 -22.32 4.52
CA ARG A 3 -1.94 -22.35 4.03
C ARG A 3 -1.89 -21.73 2.64
N TRP A 4 -1.05 -20.71 2.46
CA TRP A 4 -0.79 -20.08 1.17
C TRP A 4 0.33 -20.82 0.43
N ARG A 5 0.16 -21.05 -0.87
CA ARG A 5 1.15 -21.63 -1.78
C ARG A 5 1.51 -20.57 -2.82
N VAL A 6 2.81 -20.27 -2.93
CA VAL A 6 3.41 -19.67 -4.13
C VAL A 6 4.13 -20.81 -4.85
N VAL A 7 3.81 -21.01 -6.13
CA VAL A 7 4.59 -21.90 -7.01
C VAL A 7 4.84 -21.10 -8.29
N ALA A 8 6.08 -20.64 -8.48
CA ALA A 8 6.58 -20.18 -9.75
C ALA A 8 7.60 -21.21 -10.24
N GLY A 9 7.34 -21.77 -11.42
CA GLY A 9 8.22 -22.72 -12.09
C GLY A 9 7.62 -23.01 -13.46
N VAL A 10 7.96 -22.20 -14.46
CA VAL A 10 7.66 -22.49 -15.87
C VAL A 10 8.91 -23.17 -16.44
N SER A 11 8.84 -24.46 -16.71
CA SER A 11 9.74 -25.10 -17.67
C SER A 11 8.96 -25.42 -18.94
N SER A 12 9.61 -25.17 -20.07
CA SER A 12 9.08 -25.23 -21.41
C SER A 12 9.04 -26.66 -21.94
N GLU A 13 7.87 -27.25 -22.19
CA GLU A 13 7.76 -28.42 -23.07
C GLU A 13 6.51 -28.41 -23.96
N ARG A 14 6.69 -29.08 -25.10
CA ARG A 14 5.98 -29.02 -26.39
C ARG A 14 4.47 -29.27 -26.33
N ILE A 15 3.73 -28.47 -27.10
CA ILE A 15 2.34 -28.72 -27.48
C ILE A 15 2.33 -29.76 -28.62
N VAL A 16 1.81 -30.97 -28.34
CA VAL A 16 1.40 -31.95 -29.35
C VAL A 16 -0.10 -31.79 -29.58
N ARG A 17 -0.51 -31.61 -30.83
CA ARG A 17 -1.92 -31.53 -31.26
C ARG A 17 -2.55 -32.93 -31.29
N PRO A 18 -3.84 -33.12 -30.94
CA PRO A 18 -4.55 -34.34 -31.31
C PRO A 18 -5.22 -34.20 -32.68
N SER A 19 -5.08 -35.26 -33.46
CA SER A 19 -5.73 -35.55 -34.74
C SER A 19 -7.15 -36.08 -34.54
N THR A 20 -7.96 -35.85 -35.57
CA THR A 20 -9.35 -36.28 -35.79
C THR A 20 -9.49 -37.76 -36.15
N VAL A 21 -10.45 -38.47 -35.54
CA VAL A 21 -11.32 -39.56 -36.06
C VAL A 21 -12.44 -39.71 -35.00
N GLY A 22 -13.73 -39.95 -35.22
CA GLY A 22 -14.58 -40.41 -36.33
C GLY A 22 -15.76 -41.14 -35.66
N ALA A 23 -16.98 -40.93 -36.17
CA ALA A 23 -18.23 -41.42 -35.59
C ALA A 23 -18.47 -42.92 -35.86
N ALA A 24 -19.11 -43.62 -34.91
CA ALA A 24 -20.22 -44.58 -35.11
C ALA A 24 -20.52 -45.39 -33.83
N GLY A 25 -21.80 -45.71 -33.60
CA GLY A 25 -22.21 -46.93 -32.89
C GLY A 25 -23.07 -46.74 -31.64
N GLU A 26 -24.38 -46.90 -31.80
CA GLU A 26 -25.37 -47.09 -30.74
C GLU A 26 -25.14 -48.41 -29.98
N GLY A 27 -25.47 -48.43 -28.68
CA GLY A 27 -25.49 -49.62 -27.84
C GLY A 27 -25.62 -49.27 -26.37
N ALA A 28 -26.86 -49.15 -25.88
CA ALA A 28 -27.13 -48.93 -24.47
C ALA A 28 -26.93 -50.24 -23.68
N GLU A 29 -25.82 -50.35 -22.98
CA GLU A 29 -25.56 -51.39 -22.00
C GLU A 29 -25.35 -50.73 -20.62
N GLN A 30 -26.25 -50.98 -19.68
CA GLN A 30 -26.14 -50.50 -18.31
C GLN A 30 -25.03 -51.28 -17.60
N THR A 31 -23.83 -50.71 -17.55
CA THR A 31 -22.72 -51.23 -16.76
C THR A 31 -22.89 -50.88 -15.28
N ALA A 32 -22.75 -51.89 -14.41
CA ALA A 32 -22.74 -51.78 -12.96
C ALA A 32 -21.71 -50.75 -12.45
N PRO A 33 -21.91 -50.15 -11.25
CA PRO A 33 -21.02 -49.12 -10.72
C PRO A 33 -19.60 -49.67 -10.50
N ASP A 34 -18.63 -48.98 -11.10
CA ASP A 34 -17.20 -49.23 -10.97
C ASP A 34 -16.75 -49.02 -9.53
N THR A 35 -16.54 -50.10 -8.78
CA THR A 35 -16.08 -50.08 -7.37
C THR A 35 -14.56 -49.98 -7.24
N ARG A 36 -13.84 -49.50 -8.25
CA ARG A 36 -12.39 -49.27 -8.12
C ARG A 36 -12.13 -48.11 -7.16
N PRO A 37 -11.32 -48.29 -6.10
CA PRO A 37 -10.93 -47.19 -5.23
C PRO A 37 -10.22 -46.12 -6.06
N ALA A 38 -10.67 -44.87 -5.92
CA ALA A 38 -10.08 -43.73 -6.59
C ALA A 38 -8.57 -43.71 -6.35
N ALA A 39 -7.79 -43.51 -7.42
CA ALA A 39 -6.35 -43.37 -7.33
C ALA A 39 -6.01 -42.28 -6.30
N PRO A 40 -5.03 -42.52 -5.40
CA PRO A 40 -4.66 -41.51 -4.41
C PRO A 40 -4.24 -40.22 -5.14
N PRO A 41 -4.61 -39.04 -4.61
CA PRO A 41 -4.22 -37.78 -5.22
C PRO A 41 -2.70 -37.74 -5.35
N PRO A 42 -2.17 -37.13 -6.43
CA PRO A 42 -0.73 -37.02 -6.62
C PRO A 42 -0.07 -36.45 -5.36
N ALA A 43 1.02 -37.09 -4.94
CA ALA A 43 1.73 -36.75 -3.73
C ALA A 43 1.95 -35.23 -3.65
N ARG A 44 1.55 -34.64 -2.53
CA ARG A 44 1.75 -33.22 -2.25
C ARG A 44 3.25 -32.92 -2.37
N GLY A 45 3.65 -32.32 -3.49
CA GLY A 45 5.03 -31.85 -3.67
C GLY A 45 5.48 -31.07 -2.44
N GLU A 46 6.60 -31.49 -1.85
CA GLU A 46 7.17 -30.89 -0.66
C GLU A 46 7.36 -29.39 -0.90
N ALA A 47 6.89 -28.59 0.07
CA ALA A 47 7.15 -27.15 0.04
C ALA A 47 8.68 -26.93 0.14
N PRO A 48 9.26 -25.96 -0.59
CA PRO A 48 10.67 -25.66 -0.47
C PRO A 48 11.02 -25.44 1.00
N ARG A 49 12.11 -26.08 1.45
CA ARG A 49 12.56 -25.98 2.85
C ARG A 49 12.76 -24.51 3.19
N ARG A 50 11.90 -23.98 4.07
CA ARG A 50 12.05 -22.63 4.61
C ARG A 50 13.45 -22.52 5.21
N SER A 51 14.20 -21.49 4.85
CA SER A 51 15.40 -21.11 5.61
C SER A 51 15.03 -21.08 7.10
N GLY A 52 15.89 -21.57 7.99
CA GLY A 52 15.65 -21.49 9.44
C GLY A 52 15.44 -20.05 9.98
N ARG A 53 15.62 -19.05 9.12
CA ARG A 53 15.35 -17.63 9.38
C ARG A 53 13.88 -17.26 9.11
N PRO A 54 13.18 -16.60 10.05
CA PRO A 54 11.85 -16.03 9.81
C PRO A 54 11.83 -15.09 8.59
N PRO A 55 10.70 -15.00 7.86
CA PRO A 55 10.62 -14.15 6.68
C PRO A 55 10.72 -12.66 7.04
N ASN A 56 11.25 -11.85 6.14
CA ASN A 56 11.08 -10.40 6.23
C ASN A 56 9.62 -10.04 5.91
N ILE A 57 9.16 -8.87 6.37
CA ILE A 57 7.80 -8.38 6.13
C ILE A 57 7.91 -6.95 5.59
N VAL A 58 7.38 -6.71 4.40
CA VAL A 58 7.27 -5.38 3.80
C VAL A 58 5.78 -5.08 3.61
N LEU A 59 5.26 -4.16 4.41
CA LEU A 59 3.89 -3.67 4.30
C LEU A 59 3.91 -2.29 3.65
N ILE A 60 3.41 -2.21 2.43
CA ILE A 60 3.29 -0.98 1.65
C ILE A 60 1.85 -0.48 1.75
N ILE A 61 1.70 0.78 2.13
CA ILE A 61 0.40 1.43 2.31
C ILE A 61 0.37 2.71 1.49
N ALA A 62 -0.65 2.83 0.63
CA ALA A 62 -1.02 4.04 -0.06
C ALA A 62 -2.02 4.87 0.76
N ASP A 63 -2.15 6.16 0.45
CA ASP A 63 -3.02 7.10 1.16
C ASP A 63 -4.07 7.63 0.16
N ASP A 64 -5.35 7.36 0.43
CA ASP A 64 -6.49 7.66 -0.45
C ASP A 64 -6.47 6.98 -1.84
N LEU A 65 -5.84 5.80 -1.96
CA LEU A 65 -5.90 5.00 -3.19
C LEU A 65 -7.20 4.20 -3.27
N GLY A 66 -7.95 4.37 -4.36
CA GLY A 66 -9.16 3.60 -4.63
C GLY A 66 -8.88 2.20 -5.14
N LEU A 67 -9.84 1.30 -4.91
CA LEU A 67 -9.77 -0.08 -5.38
C LEU A 67 -9.68 -0.12 -6.91
N GLY A 68 -10.46 0.70 -7.59
CA GLY A 68 -10.54 0.75 -9.05
C GLY A 68 -9.36 1.46 -9.70
N ASP A 69 -8.39 2.00 -8.96
CA ASP A 69 -7.23 2.70 -9.53
C ASP A 69 -6.09 1.75 -9.97
N LEU A 70 -6.24 0.44 -9.75
CA LEU A 70 -5.23 -0.56 -10.07
C LEU A 70 -5.71 -1.53 -11.17
N GLY A 71 -4.81 -1.86 -12.11
CA GLY A 71 -5.09 -2.76 -13.23
C GLY A 71 -5.58 -4.13 -12.75
N CYS A 72 -5.00 -4.64 -11.67
CA CYS A 72 -5.40 -5.89 -11.04
C CYS A 72 -6.80 -5.88 -10.43
N TYR A 73 -7.49 -4.74 -10.35
CA TYR A 73 -8.90 -4.63 -9.97
C TYR A 73 -9.78 -4.09 -11.10
N GLY A 74 -9.27 -4.00 -12.33
CA GLY A 74 -10.05 -3.66 -13.53
C GLY A 74 -9.78 -2.29 -14.11
N GLN A 75 -8.86 -1.50 -13.55
CA GLN A 75 -8.45 -0.21 -14.11
C GLN A 75 -7.93 -0.37 -15.54
N ARG A 76 -8.35 0.53 -16.45
CA ARG A 76 -7.99 0.49 -17.88
C ARG A 76 -7.15 1.67 -18.33
N PHE A 77 -7.20 2.79 -17.59
CA PHE A 77 -6.56 4.04 -17.94
C PHE A 77 -5.21 4.20 -17.26
N ILE A 78 -5.16 3.92 -15.95
CA ILE A 78 -3.95 4.05 -15.14
C ILE A 78 -3.10 2.77 -15.25
N ARG A 79 -1.80 2.92 -15.52
CA ARG A 79 -0.84 1.82 -15.66
C ARG A 79 -0.21 1.46 -14.32
N THR A 80 -0.42 0.21 -13.87
CA THR A 80 0.16 -0.35 -12.63
C THR A 80 0.78 -1.74 -12.82
N PRO A 81 1.71 -1.92 -13.78
CA PRO A 81 2.22 -3.25 -14.14
C PRO A 81 2.93 -4.00 -13.02
N ASN A 82 3.55 -3.31 -12.05
CA ASN A 82 4.29 -3.98 -10.97
C ASN A 82 3.35 -4.54 -9.90
N LEU A 83 2.33 -3.79 -9.50
CA LEU A 83 1.24 -4.22 -8.62
C LEU A 83 0.42 -5.32 -9.29
N ASP A 84 0.18 -5.21 -10.60
CA ASP A 84 -0.50 -6.25 -11.36
C ASP A 84 0.29 -7.55 -11.39
N ARG A 85 1.61 -7.46 -11.53
CA ARG A 85 2.51 -8.62 -11.44
C ARG A 85 2.48 -9.21 -10.04
N LEU A 86 2.58 -8.40 -8.98
CA LEU A 86 2.49 -8.87 -7.58
C LEU A 86 1.18 -9.61 -7.31
N ALA A 87 0.07 -9.07 -7.78
CA ALA A 87 -1.24 -9.71 -7.65
C ALA A 87 -1.31 -11.04 -8.42
N ARG A 88 -0.72 -11.12 -9.61
CA ARG A 88 -0.69 -12.32 -10.46
C ARG A 88 0.19 -13.44 -9.89
N THR A 89 1.31 -13.09 -9.26
CA THR A 89 2.26 -14.05 -8.68
C THR A 89 2.03 -14.30 -7.20
N GLY A 90 1.02 -13.67 -6.61
CA GLY A 90 0.69 -13.75 -5.19
C GLY A 90 -0.79 -14.04 -4.94
N ALA A 91 -1.32 -13.48 -3.85
CA ALA A 91 -2.73 -13.52 -3.53
C ALA A 91 -3.34 -12.12 -3.67
N ARG A 92 -4.52 -12.05 -4.30
CA ARG A 92 -5.31 -10.83 -4.44
C ARG A 92 -6.61 -10.97 -3.64
N PHE A 93 -6.94 -9.98 -2.82
CA PHE A 93 -8.16 -9.96 -2.01
C PHE A 93 -9.17 -9.00 -2.62
N THR A 94 -10.32 -9.52 -3.05
CA THR A 94 -11.40 -8.70 -3.64
C THR A 94 -12.39 -8.16 -2.61
N GLN A 95 -12.25 -8.57 -1.34
CA GLN A 95 -13.04 -8.11 -0.20
C GLN A 95 -12.14 -7.87 1.01
N HIS A 96 -11.17 -6.98 0.86
CA HIS A 96 -10.35 -6.47 1.96
C HIS A 96 -10.88 -5.10 2.40
N TYR A 97 -11.06 -4.92 3.71
CA TYR A 97 -11.59 -3.69 4.29
C TYR A 97 -10.54 -3.05 5.20
N ALA A 98 -10.29 -1.77 5.00
CA ALA A 98 -9.57 -0.96 5.97
C ALA A 98 -10.38 -0.88 7.28
N GLY A 99 -9.70 -0.75 8.42
CA GLY A 99 -10.38 -0.73 9.71
C GLY A 99 -11.20 0.53 9.98
N ALA A 100 -11.04 1.59 9.16
CA ALA A 100 -11.87 2.79 9.20
C ALA A 100 -11.85 3.51 7.83
N PRO A 101 -12.83 4.38 7.53
CA PRO A 101 -12.85 5.17 6.29
C PRO A 101 -12.02 6.46 6.35
N THR A 102 -11.07 6.57 7.30
CA THR A 102 -10.17 7.73 7.46
C THR A 102 -8.76 7.28 7.84
N GLY A 103 -7.74 7.93 7.28
CA GLY A 103 -6.35 7.48 7.40
C GLY A 103 -5.85 7.31 8.83
N ALA A 104 -6.10 8.27 9.73
CA ALA A 104 -5.64 8.19 11.12
C ALA A 104 -6.28 7.01 11.88
N ALA A 105 -7.60 6.84 11.78
CA ALA A 105 -8.29 5.72 12.42
C ALA A 105 -7.89 4.38 11.79
N ALA A 106 -7.78 4.30 10.45
CA ALA A 106 -7.37 3.09 9.75
C ALA A 106 -5.96 2.66 10.16
N ARG A 107 -4.99 3.59 10.20
CA ARG A 107 -3.62 3.33 10.67
C ARG A 107 -3.59 2.92 12.15
N CYS A 108 -4.42 3.51 12.99
CA CYS A 108 -4.57 3.08 14.39
C CYS A 108 -5.06 1.62 14.48
N THR A 109 -6.12 1.25 13.74
CA THR A 109 -6.63 -0.13 13.73
C THR A 109 -5.59 -1.12 13.21
N LEU A 110 -4.87 -0.76 12.14
CA LEU A 110 -3.81 -1.58 11.56
C LEU A 110 -2.69 -1.85 12.57
N LEU A 111 -2.19 -0.80 13.23
CA LEU A 111 -1.06 -0.93 14.14
C LEU A 111 -1.44 -1.62 15.44
N THR A 112 -2.65 -1.40 15.95
CA THR A 112 -3.07 -1.92 17.26
C THR A 112 -3.79 -3.26 17.17
N GLY A 113 -4.30 -3.63 15.99
CA GLY A 113 -5.20 -4.78 15.81
C GLY A 113 -6.58 -4.58 16.45
N LYS A 114 -6.90 -3.38 16.94
CA LYS A 114 -8.18 -3.07 17.58
C LYS A 114 -9.21 -2.61 16.56
N HIS A 115 -10.46 -3.01 16.76
CA HIS A 115 -11.60 -2.37 16.10
C HIS A 115 -11.77 -0.93 16.61
N THR A 116 -12.33 -0.03 15.79
CA THR A 116 -12.49 1.41 16.14
C THR A 116 -13.27 1.65 17.43
N GLY A 117 -14.19 0.77 17.81
CA GLY A 117 -14.89 0.81 19.11
C GLY A 117 -13.97 0.67 20.35
N HIS A 118 -12.77 0.13 20.18
CA HIS A 118 -11.76 -0.06 21.23
C HIS A 118 -10.45 0.70 20.98
N ALA A 119 -10.32 1.32 19.80
CA ALA A 119 -9.14 2.08 19.42
C ALA A 119 -9.12 3.47 20.08
N ASP A 120 -7.92 3.98 20.33
CA ASP A 120 -7.70 5.33 20.88
C ASP A 120 -8.09 6.40 19.86
N ILE A 121 -7.79 6.15 18.57
CA ILE A 121 -8.10 7.03 17.46
C ILE A 121 -9.23 6.42 16.64
N ARG A 122 -10.37 7.10 16.59
CA ARG A 122 -11.61 6.63 15.94
C ARG A 122 -12.06 7.47 14.75
N GLY A 123 -11.37 8.58 14.51
CA GLY A 123 -11.66 9.52 13.43
C GLY A 123 -10.47 10.46 13.22
N THR A 124 -10.75 11.68 12.80
CA THR A 124 -9.73 12.71 12.51
C THR A 124 -9.50 13.70 13.66
N SER A 125 -10.24 13.56 14.77
CA SER A 125 -10.03 14.33 16.00
C SER A 125 -9.20 13.54 17.01
N HIS A 126 -8.44 14.24 17.86
CA HIS A 126 -7.63 13.62 18.93
C HIS A 126 -6.67 12.54 18.41
N ILE A 127 -5.87 12.90 17.40
CA ILE A 127 -4.94 11.99 16.73
C ILE A 127 -3.70 11.82 17.62
N ARG A 128 -3.78 10.89 18.57
CA ARG A 128 -2.64 10.43 19.38
C ARG A 128 -2.91 9.03 19.94
N LEU A 129 -1.96 8.12 19.76
CA LEU A 129 -2.02 6.82 20.43
C LEU A 129 -1.76 7.01 21.93
N ALA A 130 -2.48 6.26 22.76
CA ALA A 130 -2.19 6.26 24.19
C ALA A 130 -0.74 5.77 24.42
N PRO A 131 0.00 6.38 25.39
CA PRO A 131 1.29 5.85 25.79
C PRO A 131 1.21 4.35 26.11
N GLN A 132 2.29 3.63 25.80
CA GLN A 132 2.40 2.17 26.01
C GLN A 132 1.40 1.30 25.22
N THR A 133 0.63 1.86 24.29
CA THR A 133 -0.20 1.06 23.37
C THR A 133 0.67 0.04 22.62
N VAL A 134 0.31 -1.24 22.76
CA VAL A 134 0.97 -2.33 22.04
C VAL A 134 0.61 -2.23 20.56
N THR A 135 1.63 -2.22 19.71
CA THR A 135 1.49 -2.19 18.25
C THR A 135 2.10 -3.42 17.60
N LEU A 136 1.71 -3.70 16.36
CA LEU A 136 2.32 -4.69 15.47
C LEU A 136 3.84 -4.55 15.44
N ALA A 137 4.36 -3.32 15.34
CA ALA A 137 5.79 -3.06 15.35
C ALA A 137 6.44 -3.44 16.68
N SER A 138 5.83 -3.10 17.82
CA SER A 138 6.35 -3.48 19.15
C SER A 138 6.39 -5.00 19.36
N VAL A 139 5.40 -5.73 18.83
CA VAL A 139 5.36 -7.20 18.88
C VAL A 139 6.47 -7.79 18.02
N LEU A 140 6.65 -7.30 16.80
CA LEU A 140 7.71 -7.77 15.89
C LEU A 140 9.10 -7.42 16.42
N GLN A 141 9.29 -6.23 16.98
CA GLN A 141 10.53 -5.83 17.64
C GLN A 141 10.89 -6.79 18.78
N LYS A 142 9.94 -7.13 19.66
CA LYS A 142 10.14 -8.12 20.74
C LYS A 142 10.45 -9.51 20.19
N ALA A 143 9.91 -9.87 19.02
CA ALA A 143 10.25 -11.12 18.32
C ALA A 143 11.61 -11.07 17.59
N GLY A 144 12.38 -10.00 17.77
CA GLY A 144 13.73 -9.88 17.23
C GLY A 144 13.81 -9.34 15.81
N TYR A 145 12.74 -8.76 15.25
CA TYR A 145 12.80 -8.09 13.96
C TYR A 145 13.48 -6.72 14.07
N ALA A 146 14.21 -6.31 13.03
CA ALA A 146 14.48 -4.89 12.81
C ALA A 146 13.19 -4.21 12.32
N THR A 147 12.81 -3.06 12.88
CA THR A 147 11.52 -2.42 12.55
C THR A 147 11.70 -1.00 12.03
N ALA A 148 11.12 -0.70 10.87
CA ALA A 148 11.13 0.63 10.27
C ALA A 148 9.74 1.12 9.87
N LEU A 149 9.52 2.42 10.06
CA LEU A 149 8.44 3.16 9.44
C LEU A 149 9.02 4.23 8.52
N ILE A 150 8.68 4.18 7.25
CA ILE A 150 9.15 5.15 6.26
C ILE A 150 7.93 5.75 5.56
N GLY A 151 7.80 7.07 5.60
CA GLY A 151 6.65 7.82 5.12
C GLY A 151 5.78 8.38 6.24
N LYS A 152 4.45 8.27 6.11
CA LYS A 152 3.49 8.89 7.02
C LYS A 152 3.25 8.04 8.27
N TRP A 153 3.59 8.59 9.44
CA TRP A 153 3.07 8.15 10.72
C TRP A 153 1.59 8.57 10.82
N GLY A 154 1.33 9.88 10.87
CA GLY A 154 -0.01 10.45 10.84
C GLY A 154 -0.84 10.17 12.11
N LEU A 155 -0.18 9.81 13.22
CA LEU A 155 -0.82 9.45 14.49
C LEU A 155 -0.40 10.35 15.66
N CYS A 156 0.11 11.55 15.37
CA CYS A 156 0.28 12.60 16.35
C CYS A 156 0.00 13.99 15.75
N ASP A 157 -1.01 14.69 16.28
CA ASP A 157 -1.27 16.10 16.01
C ASP A 157 -1.53 16.82 17.37
N PRO A 158 -0.69 17.77 17.81
CA PRO A 158 0.53 18.26 17.15
C PRO A 158 1.64 17.20 17.10
N PRO A 159 2.62 17.33 16.17
CA PRO A 159 3.70 16.37 15.98
C PRO A 159 4.58 16.25 17.23
N VAL A 160 4.97 15.01 17.56
CA VAL A 160 5.86 14.71 18.69
C VAL A 160 7.13 14.05 18.14
N PRO A 161 8.31 14.68 18.27
CA PRO A 161 9.58 14.09 17.84
C PRO A 161 9.78 12.68 18.40
N GLY A 162 10.16 11.74 17.54
CA GLY A 162 10.47 10.36 17.93
C GLY A 162 9.25 9.52 18.32
N ASP A 163 8.02 9.98 18.08
CA ASP A 163 6.80 9.26 18.49
C ASP A 163 6.72 7.82 17.96
N PRO A 164 7.00 7.52 16.67
CA PRO A 164 7.01 6.14 16.17
C PRO A 164 7.96 5.21 16.95
N LEU A 165 9.06 5.76 17.49
CA LEU A 165 10.05 4.98 18.22
C LEU A 165 9.52 4.43 19.55
N LYS A 166 8.57 5.14 20.15
CA LYS A 166 7.86 4.72 21.38
C LYS A 166 6.90 3.56 21.12
N PHE A 167 6.55 3.33 19.85
CA PHE A 167 5.60 2.32 19.41
C PHE A 167 6.26 1.19 18.63
N GLY A 168 7.53 0.91 18.94
CA GLY A 168 8.22 -0.29 18.50
C GLY A 168 8.91 -0.21 17.14
N PHE A 169 8.93 0.97 16.50
CA PHE A 169 9.83 1.21 15.37
C PHE A 169 11.23 1.57 15.88
N GLN A 170 12.26 1.00 15.27
CA GLN A 170 13.66 1.34 15.58
C GLN A 170 14.22 2.39 14.62
N THR A 171 13.63 2.47 13.42
CA THR A 171 13.97 3.46 12.40
C THR A 171 12.70 4.18 11.96
N PHE A 172 12.75 5.51 11.92
CA PHE A 172 11.70 6.32 11.34
C PHE A 172 12.27 7.34 10.35
N PHE A 173 11.64 7.47 9.19
CA PHE A 173 11.91 8.55 8.25
C PHE A 173 10.63 9.03 7.56
N GLY A 174 10.16 10.24 7.86
CA GLY A 174 9.03 10.83 7.16
C GLY A 174 8.23 11.86 7.94
N TYR A 175 6.89 11.78 7.84
CA TYR A 175 5.95 12.74 8.42
C TYR A 175 5.37 12.21 9.73
N LEU A 176 5.34 13.04 10.77
CA LEU A 176 4.75 12.68 12.06
C LEU A 176 3.25 12.92 12.08
N ASP A 177 2.84 14.12 11.68
CA ASP A 177 1.45 14.58 11.69
C ASP A 177 0.81 14.50 10.29
N PRO A 178 -0.52 14.41 10.22
CA PRO A 178 -1.22 14.31 8.93
C PRO A 178 -1.15 15.59 8.10
N ILE A 179 -1.02 16.76 8.73
CA ILE A 179 -1.09 18.06 8.04
C ILE A 179 0.18 18.29 7.22
N HIS A 180 1.36 18.08 7.80
CA HIS A 180 2.62 18.17 7.07
C HIS A 180 2.74 17.10 5.97
N ALA A 181 2.10 15.93 6.17
CA ALA A 181 2.12 14.83 5.20
C ALA A 181 1.45 15.16 3.85
N HIS A 182 0.69 16.25 3.77
CA HIS A 182 0.12 16.77 2.53
C HIS A 182 1.18 17.33 1.57
N ASN A 183 2.31 17.83 2.09
CA ASN A 183 3.30 18.53 1.27
C ASN A 183 4.29 17.55 0.63
N TYR A 184 4.24 17.41 -0.69
CA TYR A 184 5.08 16.50 -1.45
C TYR A 184 6.52 16.97 -1.73
N TYR A 185 6.77 18.26 -1.51
CA TYR A 185 8.09 18.88 -1.60
C TYR A 185 8.38 19.61 -0.28
N PRO A 186 8.46 18.88 0.85
CA PRO A 186 8.59 19.49 2.14
C PRO A 186 9.98 20.11 2.30
N ASP A 187 10.10 21.15 3.11
CA ASP A 187 11.38 21.78 3.50
C ASP A 187 12.12 20.98 4.58
N PHE A 188 11.45 20.01 5.23
CA PHE A 188 12.07 19.05 6.14
C PHE A 188 11.31 17.72 6.19
N LEU A 189 11.98 16.68 6.66
CA LEU A 189 11.37 15.43 7.11
C LEU A 189 11.95 15.07 8.48
N TRP A 190 11.29 14.20 9.23
CA TRP A 190 11.84 13.66 10.46
C TRP A 190 12.67 12.43 10.16
N LYS A 191 13.86 12.32 10.76
CA LYS A 191 14.61 11.07 10.88
C LYS A 191 14.72 10.75 12.36
N ASN A 192 14.04 9.69 12.79
CA ASN A 192 13.87 9.34 14.19
C ASN A 192 13.25 10.52 14.99
N ASP A 193 13.97 11.09 15.94
CA ASP A 193 13.58 12.24 16.75
C ASP A 193 14.14 13.57 16.23
N THR A 194 14.89 13.54 15.12
CA THR A 194 15.60 14.69 14.60
C THR A 194 14.91 15.25 13.36
N ARG A 195 14.74 16.57 13.32
CA ARG A 195 14.24 17.28 12.13
C ARG A 195 15.37 17.43 11.11
N CYS A 196 15.18 16.89 9.91
CA CYS A 196 16.17 16.90 8.82
C CYS A 196 15.72 17.83 7.68
N PRO A 197 16.43 18.95 7.42
CA PRO A 197 16.12 19.82 6.30
C PRO A 197 16.26 19.12 4.95
N ILE A 198 15.33 19.38 4.03
CA ILE A 198 15.35 18.89 2.65
C ILE A 198 15.88 20.00 1.75
N LYS A 199 17.13 19.84 1.30
CA LYS A 199 17.83 20.85 0.50
C LYS A 199 17.09 21.15 -0.81
N GLY A 200 16.95 22.45 -1.08
CA GLY A 200 16.41 22.96 -2.35
C GLY A 200 14.88 23.12 -2.38
N ASN A 201 14.15 22.53 -1.44
CA ASN A 201 12.73 22.81 -1.27
C ASN A 201 12.54 24.10 -0.47
N VAL A 202 11.54 24.90 -0.83
CA VAL A 202 11.13 26.09 -0.08
C VAL A 202 9.61 26.06 0.03
N VAL A 203 9.10 26.18 1.25
CA VAL A 203 7.69 26.02 1.59
C VAL A 203 7.15 27.31 2.20
N GLU A 204 6.01 27.76 1.69
CA GLU A 204 5.19 28.80 2.32
C GLU A 204 4.12 28.15 3.19
N VAL A 205 3.94 28.69 4.40
CA VAL A 205 2.83 28.27 5.28
C VAL A 205 1.52 28.81 4.70
N ARG A 206 0.54 27.93 4.50
CA ARG A 206 -0.81 28.27 4.04
C ARG A 206 -1.83 27.53 4.88
N GLY A 207 -2.66 28.28 5.63
CA GLY A 207 -3.56 27.68 6.60
C GLY A 207 -2.81 26.94 7.71
N ARG A 208 -3.13 25.66 7.92
CA ARG A 208 -2.44 24.80 8.92
C ARG A 208 -1.24 24.05 8.34
N GLY A 209 -1.12 23.98 7.02
CA GLY A 209 -0.07 23.22 6.33
C GLY A 209 0.86 24.13 5.52
N GLY A 210 1.45 23.55 4.47
CA GLY A 210 2.43 24.26 3.65
C GLY A 210 2.38 23.86 2.19
N VAL A 211 2.71 24.81 1.33
CA VAL A 211 2.79 24.64 -0.13
C VAL A 211 4.19 24.99 -0.59
N ALA A 212 4.81 24.10 -1.36
CA ALA A 212 6.14 24.32 -1.87
C ALA A 212 6.15 25.33 -3.03
N ILE A 213 6.89 26.42 -2.85
CA ILE A 213 7.14 27.43 -3.90
C ILE A 213 8.41 27.14 -4.70
N LYS A 214 9.33 26.34 -4.13
CA LYS A 214 10.47 25.77 -4.85
C LYS A 214 10.48 24.26 -4.65
N LYS A 215 10.46 23.52 -5.75
CA LYS A 215 10.30 22.06 -5.78
C LYS A 215 11.57 21.42 -6.34
N SER A 216 12.34 20.77 -5.48
CA SER A 216 13.63 20.15 -5.80
C SER A 216 13.61 18.64 -5.52
N GLN A 217 13.24 18.24 -4.31
CA GLN A 217 13.23 16.84 -3.88
C GLN A 217 11.80 16.40 -3.54
N TYR A 218 11.33 15.36 -4.22
CA TYR A 218 9.99 14.80 -4.04
C TYR A 218 10.00 13.75 -2.93
N SER A 219 9.14 13.90 -1.92
CA SER A 219 9.16 13.08 -0.70
C SER A 219 8.99 11.58 -0.99
N HIS A 220 8.16 11.21 -1.95
CA HIS A 220 7.96 9.81 -2.37
C HIS A 220 9.27 9.13 -2.83
N HIS A 221 10.11 9.86 -3.57
CA HIS A 221 11.42 9.34 -3.99
C HIS A 221 12.38 9.19 -2.81
N LEU A 222 12.33 10.13 -1.86
CA LEU A 222 13.12 10.05 -0.64
C LEU A 222 12.73 8.83 0.20
N PHE A 223 11.43 8.54 0.34
CA PHE A 223 10.92 7.36 1.04
C PHE A 223 11.36 6.07 0.38
N THR A 224 11.25 5.99 -0.95
CA THR A 224 11.66 4.78 -1.69
C THR A 224 13.15 4.52 -1.54
N ARG A 225 13.98 5.58 -1.60
CA ARG A 225 15.42 5.47 -1.37
C ARG A 225 15.75 5.01 0.05
N GLU A 226 15.12 5.60 1.07
CA GLU A 226 15.36 5.21 2.47
C GLU A 226 14.91 3.77 2.74
N ALA A 227 13.82 3.32 2.12
CA ALA A 227 13.36 1.94 2.22
C ALA A 227 14.38 0.94 1.66
N MET A 228 14.97 1.24 0.50
CA MET A 228 16.04 0.42 -0.06
C MET A 228 17.31 0.44 0.80
N THR A 229 17.66 1.59 1.39
CA THR A 229 18.75 1.68 2.39
C THR A 229 18.50 0.76 3.57
N PHE A 230 17.32 0.85 4.21
CA PHE A 230 16.95 -0.01 5.34
C PHE A 230 17.00 -1.50 5.01
N ILE A 231 16.45 -1.91 3.85
CA ILE A 231 16.50 -3.30 3.37
C ILE A 231 17.96 -3.78 3.26
N THR A 232 18.85 -2.92 2.76
CA THR A 232 20.27 -3.25 2.55
C THR A 232 20.99 -3.41 3.88
N GLU A 233 20.81 -2.46 4.80
CA GLU A 233 21.44 -2.45 6.12
C GLU A 233 21.01 -3.65 6.98
N HIS A 234 19.76 -4.09 6.83
CA HIS A 234 19.19 -5.20 7.60
C HIS A 234 19.12 -6.53 6.85
N ARG A 235 19.79 -6.68 5.70
CA ARG A 235 19.75 -7.91 4.88
C ARG A 235 20.07 -9.20 5.65
N ASN A 236 20.87 -9.11 6.71
CA ASN A 236 21.31 -10.26 7.52
C ASN A 236 20.39 -10.61 8.71
N LYS A 237 19.30 -9.85 8.93
CA LYS A 237 18.37 -10.04 10.06
C LYS A 237 16.91 -9.94 9.57
N PRO A 238 15.94 -10.72 10.10
CA PRO A 238 14.54 -10.50 9.75
C PRO A 238 14.13 -9.06 10.05
N PHE A 239 13.42 -8.42 9.12
CA PHE A 239 12.96 -7.04 9.27
C PHE A 239 11.48 -6.88 8.96
N PHE A 240 10.87 -5.87 9.57
CA PHE A 240 9.54 -5.37 9.28
C PHE A 240 9.68 -3.93 8.82
N LEU A 241 9.28 -3.69 7.57
CA LEU A 241 9.22 -2.37 6.98
C LEU A 241 7.75 -2.00 6.76
N LEU A 242 7.27 -0.97 7.44
CA LEU A 242 6.05 -0.27 7.10
C LEU A 242 6.40 0.92 6.19
N LEU A 243 6.15 0.77 4.89
CA LEU A 243 6.35 1.80 3.87
C LEU A 243 5.02 2.50 3.59
N ALA A 244 4.79 3.59 4.30
CA ALA A 244 3.56 4.35 4.33
C ALA A 244 3.63 5.55 3.38
N TYR A 245 3.45 5.32 2.08
CA TYR A 245 3.40 6.39 1.09
C TYR A 245 2.20 7.32 1.32
N THR A 246 2.33 8.56 0.88
CA THR A 246 1.29 9.59 0.96
C THR A 246 0.53 9.79 -0.35
N ILE A 247 1.02 9.24 -1.46
CA ILE A 247 0.29 9.31 -2.74
C ILE A 247 -0.78 8.22 -2.81
N PRO A 248 -1.95 8.48 -3.45
CA PRO A 248 -2.29 9.68 -4.24
C PRO A 248 -3.02 10.83 -3.51
N HIS A 249 -3.02 10.93 -2.17
CA HIS A 249 -3.70 11.99 -1.39
C HIS A 249 -3.47 13.43 -1.92
N ALA A 250 -4.41 14.36 -1.75
CA ALA A 250 -4.21 15.75 -2.15
C ALA A 250 -3.41 16.58 -1.13
N ASN A 251 -2.66 17.58 -1.61
CA ASN A 251 -2.27 18.71 -0.79
C ASN A 251 -3.41 19.74 -0.72
N ASN A 252 -4.23 19.67 0.32
CA ASN A 252 -5.43 20.51 0.45
C ASN A 252 -5.09 22.01 0.50
N GLU A 253 -3.93 22.37 1.04
CA GLU A 253 -3.44 23.74 1.14
C GLU A 253 -3.06 24.36 -0.22
N ALA A 254 -2.85 23.54 -1.25
CA ALA A 254 -2.52 23.96 -2.61
C ALA A 254 -3.75 24.08 -3.54
N GLY A 255 -4.97 23.84 -3.03
CA GLY A 255 -6.20 23.96 -3.83
C GLY A 255 -6.21 23.01 -5.03
N GLU A 256 -6.58 23.50 -6.21
CA GLU A 256 -6.67 22.69 -7.45
C GLU A 256 -5.32 22.10 -7.91
N ASP A 257 -4.20 22.66 -7.46
CA ASP A 257 -2.85 22.18 -7.77
C ASP A 257 -2.30 21.21 -6.70
N GLY A 258 -3.15 20.76 -5.77
CA GLY A 258 -2.75 19.89 -4.67
C GLY A 258 -2.34 18.47 -5.04
N LEU A 259 -2.60 18.02 -6.27
CA LEU A 259 -2.09 16.74 -6.77
C LEU A 259 -0.65 16.91 -7.29
N GLU A 260 0.29 17.15 -6.39
CA GLU A 260 1.66 17.51 -6.76
C GLU A 260 2.47 16.28 -7.18
N VAL A 261 2.97 16.30 -8.42
CA VAL A 261 3.79 15.25 -9.02
C VAL A 261 4.90 15.89 -9.87
N PRO A 262 6.12 15.30 -9.94
CA PRO A 262 7.23 15.88 -10.72
C PRO A 262 6.94 16.05 -12.21
N ASP A 263 6.19 15.11 -12.78
CA ASP A 263 5.80 15.06 -14.18
C ASP A 263 4.50 14.25 -14.29
N THR A 264 3.79 14.39 -15.42
CA THR A 264 2.54 13.65 -15.65
C THR A 264 2.72 12.43 -16.54
N SER A 265 3.96 11.96 -16.74
CA SER A 265 4.25 10.78 -17.55
C SER A 265 3.62 9.52 -16.91
N PRO A 266 3.09 8.58 -17.72
CA PRO A 266 3.02 8.56 -19.18
C PRO A 266 1.79 9.26 -19.80
N TYR A 267 1.09 10.13 -19.07
CA TYR A 267 -0.22 10.69 -19.44
C TYR A 267 -0.17 12.06 -20.10
N GLU A 268 1.02 12.63 -20.33
CA GLU A 268 1.21 13.97 -20.88
C GLU A 268 0.41 14.20 -22.18
N GLY A 269 0.44 13.23 -23.10
CA GLY A 269 -0.23 13.29 -24.40
C GLY A 269 -1.74 12.95 -24.40
N THR A 270 -2.35 12.67 -23.26
CA THR A 270 -3.80 12.43 -23.18
C THR A 270 -4.58 13.75 -23.25
N ASP A 271 -5.86 13.71 -23.58
CA ASP A 271 -6.78 14.85 -23.54
C ASP A 271 -7.45 15.03 -22.16
N TRP A 272 -6.99 14.29 -21.14
CA TRP A 272 -7.58 14.32 -19.81
C TRP A 272 -7.39 15.68 -19.12
N PRO A 273 -8.31 16.08 -18.22
CA PRO A 273 -8.10 17.33 -17.50
C PRO A 273 -6.86 17.24 -16.58
N PRO A 274 -6.16 18.36 -16.31
CA PRO A 274 -4.88 18.33 -15.61
C PRO A 274 -4.88 17.60 -14.25
N PRO A 275 -5.89 17.76 -13.37
CA PRO A 275 -5.94 17.00 -12.12
C PRO A 275 -5.97 15.48 -12.33
N GLN A 276 -6.68 14.99 -13.35
CA GLN A 276 -6.77 13.56 -13.66
C GLN A 276 -5.42 13.02 -14.16
N LYS A 277 -4.69 13.79 -14.98
CA LYS A 277 -3.32 13.42 -15.40
C LYS A 277 -2.39 13.32 -14.20
N ARG A 278 -2.45 14.30 -13.28
CA ARG A 278 -1.61 14.33 -12.07
C ARG A 278 -1.93 13.15 -11.14
N TYR A 279 -3.21 12.90 -10.87
CA TYR A 279 -3.65 11.75 -10.08
C TYR A 279 -3.14 10.42 -10.67
N ALA A 280 -3.37 10.19 -11.97
CA ALA A 280 -2.93 8.97 -12.65
C ALA A 280 -1.40 8.82 -12.59
N ALA A 281 -0.65 9.91 -12.76
CA ALA A 281 0.80 9.92 -12.65
C ALA A 281 1.30 9.59 -11.23
N MET A 282 0.61 10.05 -10.19
CA MET A 282 0.89 9.66 -8.80
C MET A 282 0.69 8.14 -8.62
N VAL A 283 -0.42 7.58 -9.10
CA VAL A 283 -0.67 6.13 -8.98
C VAL A 283 0.35 5.29 -9.77
N SER A 284 0.70 5.68 -10.99
CA SER A 284 1.75 4.97 -11.75
C SER A 284 3.13 5.11 -11.13
N ARG A 285 3.42 6.22 -10.45
CA ARG A 285 4.67 6.41 -9.73
C ARG A 285 4.74 5.54 -8.48
N LEU A 286 3.63 5.40 -7.75
CA LEU A 286 3.50 4.44 -6.66
C LEU A 286 3.82 3.02 -7.15
N ASP A 287 3.21 2.61 -8.26
CA ASP A 287 3.49 1.31 -8.87
C ASP A 287 4.97 1.12 -9.23
N ALA A 288 5.58 2.12 -9.87
CA ALA A 288 6.99 2.08 -10.22
C ALA A 288 7.89 1.92 -8.99
N SER A 289 7.60 2.64 -7.91
CA SER A 289 8.36 2.51 -6.66
C SER A 289 8.13 1.16 -5.97
N VAL A 290 6.94 0.57 -6.03
CA VAL A 290 6.75 -0.83 -5.62
C VAL A 290 7.62 -1.78 -6.46
N GLY A 291 7.70 -1.55 -7.78
CA GLY A 291 8.61 -2.27 -8.67
C GLY A 291 10.08 -2.16 -8.24
N GLN A 292 10.52 -0.96 -7.85
CA GLN A 292 11.87 -0.72 -7.34
C GLN A 292 12.16 -1.49 -6.04
N ILE A 293 11.21 -1.50 -5.08
CA ILE A 293 11.36 -2.27 -3.83
C ILE A 293 11.48 -3.77 -4.12
N VAL A 294 10.62 -4.32 -4.98
CA VAL A 294 10.66 -5.75 -5.36
C VAL A 294 11.99 -6.09 -6.04
N ALA A 295 12.43 -5.27 -6.99
CA ALA A 295 13.71 -5.45 -7.68
C ALA A 295 14.90 -5.37 -6.71
N HIS A 296 14.85 -4.45 -5.75
CA HIS A 296 15.89 -4.32 -4.73
C HIS A 296 15.94 -5.52 -3.79
N LEU A 297 14.78 -6.04 -3.35
CA LEU A 297 14.71 -7.30 -2.59
C LEU A 297 15.29 -8.47 -3.37
N GLN A 298 15.02 -8.55 -4.68
CA GLN A 298 15.59 -9.58 -5.55
C GLN A 298 17.12 -9.43 -5.65
N LEU A 299 17.61 -8.21 -5.86
CA LEU A 299 19.04 -7.90 -5.94
C LEU A 299 19.79 -8.28 -4.66
N GLN A 300 19.17 -8.07 -3.49
CA GLN A 300 19.73 -8.46 -2.20
C GLN A 300 19.56 -9.96 -1.87
N GLY A 301 18.94 -10.76 -2.75
CA GLY A 301 18.68 -12.17 -2.51
C GLY A 301 17.63 -12.44 -1.41
N LEU A 302 16.76 -11.47 -1.14
CA LEU A 302 15.79 -11.50 -0.03
C LEU A 302 14.36 -11.81 -0.48
N LEU A 303 14.06 -11.71 -1.78
CA LEU A 303 12.70 -11.78 -2.31
C LEU A 303 11.97 -13.07 -1.91
N GLU A 304 12.61 -14.23 -2.07
CA GLU A 304 12.02 -15.55 -1.79
C GLU A 304 11.63 -15.77 -0.31
N ASN A 305 12.25 -15.04 0.62
CA ASN A 305 11.94 -15.10 2.05
C ASN A 305 11.39 -13.76 2.58
N THR A 306 10.61 -13.05 1.75
CA THR A 306 9.95 -11.79 2.14
C THR A 306 8.46 -11.84 1.85
N LEU A 307 7.63 -11.58 2.86
CA LEU A 307 6.20 -11.33 2.67
C LEU A 307 5.99 -9.86 2.29
N ILE A 308 5.54 -9.62 1.06
CA ILE A 308 5.18 -8.29 0.57
C ILE A 308 3.66 -8.14 0.61
N LEU A 309 3.17 -7.14 1.33
CA LEU A 309 1.77 -6.78 1.44
C LEU A 309 1.59 -5.38 0.86
N PHE A 310 0.54 -5.18 0.06
CA PHE A 310 0.16 -3.87 -0.46
C PHE A 310 -1.30 -3.59 -0.13
N THR A 311 -1.61 -2.39 0.35
CA THR A 311 -2.98 -1.92 0.61
C THR A 311 -3.08 -0.40 0.48
N SER A 312 -4.31 0.12 0.49
CA SER A 312 -4.61 1.51 0.83
C SER A 312 -5.07 1.60 2.29
N ASP A 313 -4.94 2.76 2.93
CA ASP A 313 -5.48 3.01 4.27
C ASP A 313 -6.99 3.33 4.27
N ASN A 314 -7.52 3.92 3.20
CA ASN A 314 -8.95 4.09 2.96
C ASN A 314 -9.27 4.23 1.46
N GLY A 315 -10.55 4.50 1.14
CA GLY A 315 -11.02 4.70 -0.23
C GLY A 315 -10.58 6.04 -0.86
N PRO A 316 -10.97 6.29 -2.12
CA PRO A 316 -10.52 7.44 -2.89
C PRO A 316 -11.15 8.75 -2.41
N HIS A 317 -10.53 9.86 -2.79
CA HIS A 317 -10.90 11.23 -2.43
C HIS A 317 -11.25 12.08 -3.67
N ALA A 318 -11.89 13.24 -3.48
CA ALA A 318 -12.32 14.13 -4.57
C ALA A 318 -11.70 15.55 -4.48
N ASP A 319 -10.60 15.66 -3.76
CA ASP A 319 -9.93 16.93 -3.47
C ASP A 319 -8.96 17.32 -4.59
N ALA A 320 -8.55 18.60 -4.61
CA ALA A 320 -7.64 19.15 -5.61
C ALA A 320 -8.06 18.85 -7.07
N GLY A 321 -9.37 18.83 -7.33
CA GLY A 321 -9.94 18.56 -8.65
C GLY A 321 -9.92 17.09 -9.08
N ALA A 322 -9.50 16.16 -8.22
CA ALA A 322 -9.62 14.72 -8.46
C ALA A 322 -11.09 14.33 -8.67
N LYS A 323 -11.33 13.38 -9.58
CA LYS A 323 -12.68 12.91 -9.93
C LYS A 323 -12.69 11.39 -9.89
N PRO A 324 -13.03 10.76 -8.75
CA PRO A 324 -13.07 9.29 -8.61
C PRO A 324 -13.89 8.60 -9.71
N ALA A 325 -15.00 9.22 -10.14
CA ALA A 325 -15.84 8.67 -11.20
C ALA A 325 -15.15 8.63 -12.58
N PHE A 326 -14.15 9.48 -12.83
CA PHE A 326 -13.43 9.51 -14.11
C PHE A 326 -12.65 8.21 -14.37
N PHE A 327 -12.08 7.64 -13.31
CA PHE A 327 -11.30 6.40 -13.37
C PHE A 327 -12.05 5.19 -12.79
N ASP A 328 -13.32 5.34 -12.38
CA ASP A 328 -14.04 4.34 -11.59
C ASP A 328 -13.24 3.89 -10.35
N SER A 329 -12.66 4.84 -9.60
CA SER A 329 -11.76 4.56 -8.48
C SER A 329 -12.41 3.74 -7.35
N THR A 330 -13.75 3.67 -7.29
CA THR A 330 -14.47 2.83 -6.31
C THR A 330 -14.77 1.42 -6.84
N ALA A 331 -14.45 1.11 -8.10
CA ALA A 331 -14.78 -0.14 -8.78
C ALA A 331 -16.29 -0.49 -8.68
N ALA A 332 -17.14 0.48 -9.01
CA ALA A 332 -18.59 0.43 -8.89
C ALA A 332 -19.15 0.16 -7.47
N LEU A 333 -18.33 0.20 -6.41
CA LEU A 333 -18.81 0.13 -5.03
C LEU A 333 -19.41 1.48 -4.60
N PRO A 334 -20.53 1.48 -3.84
CA PRO A 334 -21.06 2.70 -3.24
C PRO A 334 -20.14 3.18 -2.10
N GLY A 335 -19.81 4.48 -2.11
CA GLY A 335 -19.05 5.14 -1.05
C GLY A 335 -17.71 5.73 -1.51
N ARG A 336 -17.39 6.92 -1.00
CA ARG A 336 -16.08 7.60 -1.13
C ARG A 336 -15.55 7.93 0.26
N ARG A 337 -14.29 8.34 0.38
CA ARG A 337 -13.73 8.83 1.66
C ARG A 337 -14.69 9.83 2.31
N VAL A 338 -14.98 9.64 3.59
CA VAL A 338 -15.86 10.52 4.36
C VAL A 338 -14.98 11.50 5.13
N GLU A 339 -14.51 12.56 4.46
CA GLU A 339 -13.96 13.73 5.16
C GLU A 339 -15.10 14.60 5.68
N LYS A 340 -15.75 14.12 6.75
CA LYS A 340 -16.52 14.90 7.73
C LYS A 340 -16.93 13.90 8.78
N SER A 341 -16.45 14.10 10.00
CA SER A 341 -16.86 13.30 11.15
C SER A 341 -18.39 13.19 11.17
N TRP A 342 -18.92 11.99 11.41
CA TRP A 342 -20.35 11.79 11.67
C TRP A 342 -20.88 12.69 12.80
N PHE A 343 -19.98 13.27 13.61
CA PHE A 343 -20.26 14.19 14.70
C PHE A 343 -20.33 15.68 14.32
N ALA A 344 -19.98 16.08 13.09
CA ALA A 344 -20.12 17.47 12.64
C ALA A 344 -21.46 17.76 11.93
N ALA A 345 -22.31 16.75 11.73
CA ALA A 345 -23.62 16.88 11.09
C ALA A 345 -24.74 17.31 12.07
N GLY A 346 -24.39 18.05 13.13
CA GLY A 346 -25.32 18.59 14.12
C GLY A 346 -25.19 20.09 14.24
N ASN A 347 -25.35 20.83 13.14
CA ASN A 347 -25.72 22.25 13.11
C ASN A 347 -25.97 22.70 11.66
N ALA A 348 -27.02 22.16 11.07
CA ALA A 348 -27.76 22.85 10.02
C ALA A 348 -29.23 22.76 10.44
N GLY A 349 -29.64 23.68 11.31
CA GLY A 349 -31.03 23.86 11.70
C GLY A 349 -31.64 25.01 10.90
N GLY A 350 -32.96 24.91 10.68
CA GLY A 350 -33.83 26.01 10.27
C GLY A 350 -34.15 26.05 8.80
#